data_AF-A0AAN8U849-F1
#
_entry.id   AF-A0AAN8U849-F1
#
_cell.length_a   1.000
_cell.length_b   1.000
_cell.length_c   1.000
_cell.angle_alpha   90.00
_cell.angle_beta   90.00
_cell.angle_gamma   90.00
#
_symmetry.space_group_name_H-M   'P 1'
#
loop_
_entity.id
_entity.type
_entity.pdbx_description
1 polymer ?
#
loop_
_entity_poly.entity_id
_entity_poly.type
_entity_poly.pdbx_seq_one_letter_code
_entity_poly.pdbx_strand_id
1 'polypeptide(L)' 'MEPECLEMLDALITCKERKLQDVLIETDSLSPKNFIQREWKVPWELVERIEEIRDIMLLIGTTITHTYR' A
#
# COMPACT_ATOMS: atom_id res chain seq x y z
N MET A 1 -9.72 11.45 -5.55
CA MET A 1 -8.73 10.40 -5.87
C MET A 1 -7.49 10.69 -5.04
N GLU A 2 -7.09 9.80 -4.14
CA GLU A 2 -5.84 9.97 -3.38
C GLU A 2 -4.65 9.45 -4.21
N PRO A 3 -3.77 10.34 -4.71
CA PRO A 3 -2.65 9.96 -5.56
C PRO A 3 -1.67 9.00 -4.85
N GLU A 4 -1.51 9.12 -3.54
CA GLU A 4 -0.57 8.34 -2.74
C GLU A 4 -0.94 6.85 -2.72
N CYS A 5 -2.24 6.52 -2.74
CA CYS A 5 -2.70 5.13 -2.85
C CYS A 5 -2.39 4.52 -4.23
N LEU A 6 -2.41 5.33 -5.30
CA LEU A 6 -2.07 4.88 -6.64
C LEU A 6 -0.56 4.63 -6.77
N GLU A 7 0.25 5.56 -6.29
CA GLU A 7 1.71 5.45 -6.32
C GLU A 7 2.19 4.19 -5.57
N MET A 8 1.58 3.89 -4.44
CA MET A 8 1.91 2.68 -3.67
C MET A 8 1.48 1.39 -4.40
N LEU A 9 0.32 1.39 -5.06
CA LEU A 9 -0.12 0.24 -5.85
C LEU A 9 0.86 -0.02 -7.00
N ASP A 10 1.26 1.01 -7.74
CA ASP A 10 2.23 0.90 -8.84
C ASP A 10 3.59 0.37 -8.34
N ALA A 11 4.04 0.83 -7.17
CA ALA A 11 5.26 0.34 -6.54
C ALA A 11 5.15 -1.15 -6.16
N LEU A 12 4.02 -1.57 -5.60
CA LEU A 12 3.77 -2.96 -5.21
C LEU A 12 3.68 -3.90 -6.42
N ILE A 13 3.00 -3.47 -7.49
CA ILE A 13 2.94 -4.20 -8.77
C ILE A 13 4.36 -4.38 -9.32
N THR A 14 5.16 -3.32 -9.33
CA THR A 14 6.56 -3.38 -9.79
C THR A 14 7.39 -4.36 -8.95
N CYS A 15 7.20 -4.39 -7.63
CA CYS A 15 7.87 -5.34 -6.75
C CYS A 15 7.46 -6.80 -7.05
N LYS A 16 6.17 -7.03 -7.24
CA LYS A 16 5.60 -8.34 -7.60
C LYS A 16 6.14 -8.83 -8.95
N GLU A 17 6.16 -7.99 -9.98
CA GLU A 17 6.69 -8.32 -11.31
C GLU A 17 8.17 -8.68 -11.26
N ARG A 18 8.92 -7.98 -10.41
CA ARG A 18 10.34 -8.25 -10.16
C ARG A 18 10.59 -9.45 -9.23
N LYS A 19 9.53 -10.12 -8.77
CA LYS A 19 9.58 -11.25 -7.83
C LYS A 19 10.34 -10.92 -6.53
N LEU A 20 10.25 -9.67 -6.09
CA LEU A 20 10.76 -9.28 -4.78
C LEU A 20 9.90 -9.92 -3.69
N GLN A 21 10.52 -10.24 -2.56
CA GLN A 21 9.88 -10.80 -1.36
C GLN A 21 10.39 -10.03 -0.15
N ASP A 22 9.63 -10.05 0.94
CA ASP A 22 9.99 -9.41 2.22
C ASP A 22 10.29 -7.91 2.05
N VAL A 23 9.40 -7.21 1.33
CA VAL A 23 9.59 -5.81 0.93
C VAL A 23 9.24 -4.85 2.07
N LEU A 24 10.09 -3.86 2.32
CA LEU A 24 9.78 -2.72 3.18
C LEU A 24 9.33 -1.53 2.32
N ILE A 25 8.13 -1.03 2.55
CA ILE A 25 7.63 0.21 1.96
C ILE A 25 7.69 1.32 3.03
N GLU A 26 8.40 2.38 2.70
CA GLU A 26 8.46 3.61 3.48
C GLU A 26 7.62 4.68 2.76
N THR A 27 6.68 5.28 3.48
CA THR A 27 5.86 6.39 2.98
C THR A 27 5.83 7.52 4.01
N ASP A 28 5.82 8.76 3.55
CA ASP A 28 5.54 9.95 4.37
C ASP A 28 4.03 10.24 4.46
N SER A 29 3.21 9.53 3.68
CA SER A 29 1.76 9.63 3.72
C SER A 29 1.15 8.72 4.78
N LEU A 30 0.28 9.30 5.61
CA LEU A 30 -0.45 8.57 6.64
C LEU A 30 -1.67 7.83 6.07
N SER A 31 -2.30 8.35 5.02
CA SER A 31 -3.56 7.80 4.51
C SER A 31 -3.43 6.36 4.05
N PRO A 32 -2.48 5.99 3.16
CA PRO A 32 -2.41 4.63 2.65
C PRO A 32 -2.09 3.62 3.76
N LYS A 33 -1.17 3.99 4.68
CA LYS A 33 -0.88 3.19 5.87
C LYS A 33 -2.15 2.94 6.70
N ASN A 34 -2.88 3.99 7.07
CA ASN A 34 -4.04 3.87 7.94
C ASN A 34 -5.21 3.15 7.26
N PHE A 35 -5.40 3.33 5.95
CA PHE A 35 -6.39 2.57 5.19
C PHE A 35 -6.04 1.08 5.14
N ILE A 36 -4.79 0.73 4.85
CA ILE A 36 -4.34 -0.67 4.79
C ILE A 36 -4.47 -1.34 6.16
N GLN A 37 -4.05 -0.66 7.23
CA GLN A 37 -4.13 -1.13 8.61
C GLN A 37 -5.56 -1.14 9.17
N ARG A 38 -6.56 -0.70 8.38
CA ARG A 38 -7.97 -0.60 8.78
C ARG A 38 -8.21 0.34 9.96
N GLU A 39 -7.27 1.26 10.21
CA GLU A 39 -7.40 2.29 11.24
C GLU A 39 -8.36 3.39 10.79
N TRP A 40 -8.37 3.70 9.49
CA TRP A 40 -9.25 4.70 8.90
C TRP A 40 -10.30 4.06 7.99
N LYS A 41 -11.46 4.73 7.92
CA LYS A 41 -12.55 4.32 7.03
C LYS A 41 -12.13 4.59 5.58
N VAL A 42 -12.15 3.56 4.74
CA VAL A 42 -11.79 3.67 3.33
C VAL A 42 -12.94 4.32 2.56
N PRO A 43 -12.72 5.42 1.82
CA PRO A 43 -13.70 5.97 0.89
C PRO A 43 -14.10 4.92 -0.15
N TRP A 44 -15.38 4.84 -0.54
CA TRP A 44 -15.88 3.79 -1.45
C TRP A 44 -15.08 3.72 -2.77
N GLU A 45 -14.62 4.86 -3.28
CA GLU A 45 -13.83 4.98 -4.51
C GLU A 45 -12.44 4.33 -4.44
N LEU A 46 -11.95 4.06 -3.22
CA LEU A 46 -10.63 3.50 -2.95
C LEU A 46 -10.69 2.05 -2.47
N VAL A 47 -11.88 1.49 -2.20
CA VAL A 47 -12.02 0.15 -1.61
C VAL A 47 -11.32 -0.91 -2.46
N GLU A 48 -11.59 -0.95 -3.77
CA GLU A 48 -10.99 -1.95 -4.67
C GLU A 48 -9.46 -1.85 -4.67
N ARG A 49 -8.92 -0.63 -4.72
CA ARG A 49 -7.46 -0.39 -4.71
C ARG A 49 -6.81 -0.81 -3.40
N ILE A 50 -7.44 -0.50 -2.27
CA ILE A 50 -6.90 -0.84 -0.95
C ILE A 50 -6.92 -2.36 -0.74
N GLU A 51 -7.95 -3.07 -1.22
CA GLU A 51 -7.95 -4.54 -1.19
C GLU A 51 -6.86 -5.12 -2.10
N GLU A 52 -6.70 -4.60 -3.33
CA GLU A 52 -5.63 -5.05 -4.23
C GLU A 52 -4.24 -4.84 -3.61
N ILE A 53 -4.01 -3.69 -2.98
CA ILE A 53 -2.78 -3.42 -2.25
C ILE A 53 -2.55 -4.49 -1.17
N ARG A 54 -3.56 -4.78 -0.34
CA ARG A 54 -3.44 -5.78 0.73
C ARG A 54 -3.13 -7.17 0.18
N ASP A 55 -3.77 -7.57 -0.92
CA ASP A 55 -3.54 -8.85 -1.56
C ASP A 55 -2.10 -8.96 -2.08
N ILE A 56 -1.57 -7.91 -2.72
CA ILE A 56 -0.18 -7.91 -3.19
C ILE A 56 0.78 -7.92 -2.01
N MET A 57 0.53 -7.13 -0.96
CA MET A 57 1.35 -7.10 0.25
C MET A 57 1.42 -8.46 0.92
N LEU A 58 0.29 -9.18 1.01
CA LEU A 58 0.26 -10.53 1.55
C LEU A 58 1.03 -11.51 0.66
N LEU A 59 0.89 -11.40 -0.66
CA LEU A 59 1.56 -12.26 -1.63
C LEU A 59 3.09 -12.15 -1.59
N ILE A 60 3.63 -10.95 -1.38
CA ILE A 60 5.09 -10.69 -1.43
C ILE A 60 5.73 -10.46 -0.05
N GLY A 61 4.96 -10.53 1.04
CA GLY A 61 5.47 -10.31 2.39
C GLY A 61 5.88 -8.85 2.65
N THR A 62 4.98 -7.89 2.45
CA THR A 62 5.32 -6.47 2.62
C THR A 62 5.05 -5.95 4.03
N THR A 63 5.97 -5.14 4.55
CA THR A 63 5.74 -4.28 5.73
C THR A 63 5.68 -2.81 5.31
N ILE A 64 4.69 -2.07 5.81
CA ILE A 64 4.59 -0.62 5.61
C ILE A 64 5.02 0.11 6.88
N THR A 65 5.86 1.13 6.71
CA THR A 65 6.28 2.04 7.77
C THR A 65 6.06 3.48 7.33
N HIS A 66 5.76 4.33 8.32
CA HIS A 66 5.63 5.76 8.10
C HIS A 66 6.93 6.45 8.52
N THR A 67 7.44 7.33 7.66
CA THR A 67 8.63 8.13 7.96
C THR A 67 8.23 9.60 8.13
N TYR A 68 8.74 10.22 9.19
CA TYR A 68 8.62 11.66 9.40
C TYR A 68 9.79 12.32 8.69
N ARG A 69 9.54 12.93 7.53
CA ARG A 69 10.50 13.78 6.82
C ARG A 69 10.18 15.26 7.02
#